data_AF-A0A653BEN2-F1
#
_entry.id   AF-A0A653BEN2-F1
#
_cell.length_a   1.000
_cell.length_b   1.000
_cell.length_c   1.000
_cell.angle_alpha   90.00
_cell.angle_beta   90.00
_cell.angle_gamma   90.00
#
_symmetry.space_group_name_H-M   'P 1'
#
loop_
_entity.id
_entity.type
_entity.pdbx_description
1 polymer ?
#
loop_
_entity_poly.entity_id
_entity_poly.type
_entity_poly.pdbx_seq_one_letter_code
_entity_poly.pdbx_strand_id
1 'polypeptide(L)'
;ISGAALIYVALHNQQVVVLFAFTVVFLSNTFLYGYFGQNLVNETSKTFRLAYSTPWYEWHKSNEKMLLLFLINSTSPMELHTGDIYVNYTVCAKCWKLCYTLLLTMRRLI
;
A
#
# COMPACT_ATOMS: atom_id res chain seq x y z
N ILE A 1 -13.11 17.48 27.36
CA ILE A 1 -12.22 16.63 28.17
C ILE A 1 -10.80 16.86 27.66
N SER A 2 -9.91 17.41 28.48
CA SER A 2 -8.52 17.69 28.11
C SER A 2 -7.82 16.41 27.63
N GLY A 3 -6.93 16.53 26.64
CA GLY A 3 -6.21 15.37 26.06
C GLY A 3 -5.48 14.52 27.11
N ALA A 4 -5.01 15.15 28.18
CA ALA A 4 -4.36 14.46 29.31
C ALA A 4 -5.30 13.52 30.09
N ALA A 5 -6.58 13.92 30.28
CA ALA A 5 -7.56 13.08 30.96
C ALA A 5 -7.96 11.86 30.11
N LEU A 6 -7.94 12.01 28.79
CA LEU A 6 -8.19 10.94 27.83
C LEU A 6 -7.05 9.90 27.84
N ILE A 7 -5.81 10.35 27.96
CA ILE A 7 -4.63 9.49 28.12
C ILE A 7 -4.68 8.74 29.46
N TYR A 8 -5.13 9.40 30.53
CA TYR A 8 -5.24 8.80 31.87
C TYR A 8 -6.32 7.70 31.92
N VAL A 9 -7.49 7.93 31.31
CA VAL A 9 -8.57 6.93 31.19
C VAL A 9 -8.17 5.77 30.27
N ALA A 10 -7.42 6.06 29.19
CA ALA A 10 -6.90 5.03 28.30
C ALA A 10 -5.87 4.13 29.01
N LEU A 11 -4.99 4.70 29.86
CA LEU A 11 -3.99 3.94 30.63
C LEU A 11 -4.61 3.03 31.70
N HIS A 12 -5.76 3.41 32.27
CA HIS A 12 -6.43 2.60 33.29
C HIS A 12 -7.08 1.33 32.72
N ASN A 13 -7.49 1.35 31.44
CA ASN A 13 -8.19 0.24 30.79
C ASN A 13 -7.27 -0.52 29.83
N GLN A 14 -6.85 -1.72 30.24
CA GLN A 14 -5.93 -2.58 29.47
C GLN A 14 -6.39 -2.84 28.02
N GLN A 15 -7.70 -2.96 27.78
CA GLN A 15 -8.25 -3.22 26.44
C GLN A 15 -8.10 -2.01 25.49
N VAL A 16 -8.18 -0.79 26.01
CA VAL A 16 -8.09 0.44 25.19
C VAL A 16 -6.66 0.65 24.68
N VAL A 17 -5.66 0.37 25.53
CA VAL A 17 -4.24 0.46 25.16
C VAL A 17 -3.88 -0.49 24.02
N VAL A 18 -4.34 -1.75 24.10
CA VAL A 18 -4.05 -2.77 23.08
C VAL A 18 -4.69 -2.41 21.74
N LEU A 19 -5.95 -1.97 21.75
CA LEU A 19 -6.65 -1.54 20.53
C LEU A 19 -5.98 -0.31 19.89
N PHE A 20 -5.56 0.66 20.70
CA PHE A 20 -4.85 1.84 20.20
C PHE A 20 -3.52 1.44 19.54
N ALA A 21 -2.71 0.61 20.20
CA ALA A 21 -1.46 0.12 19.63
C ALA A 21 -1.69 -0.63 18.30
N PHE A 22 -2.73 -1.47 18.23
CA PHE A 22 -3.08 -2.19 17.01
C PHE A 22 -3.44 -1.24 15.85
N THR A 23 -4.22 -0.18 16.11
CA THR A 23 -4.58 0.80 15.07
C THR A 23 -3.36 1.53 14.50
N VAL A 24 -2.38 1.88 15.35
CA VAL A 24 -1.14 2.56 14.92
C VAL A 24 -0.31 1.63 14.04
N VAL A 25 -0.12 0.37 14.46
CA VAL A 25 0.62 -0.62 13.68
C VAL A 25 -0.07 -0.87 12.33
N PHE A 26 -1.39 -1.04 12.32
CA PHE A 26 -2.15 -1.29 11.09
C PHE A 26 -2.06 -0.13 10.09
N LEU A 27 -2.15 1.12 10.57
CA LEU A 27 -1.98 2.31 9.75
C LEU A 27 -0.58 2.39 9.15
N SER A 28 0.46 2.16 9.96
CA SER A 28 1.85 2.18 9.49
C SER A 28 2.10 1.13 8.40
N ASN A 29 1.55 -0.06 8.59
CA ASN A 29 1.72 -1.16 7.66
C ASN A 29 1.01 -0.88 6.33
N THR A 30 -0.23 -0.39 6.39
CA THR A 30 -0.99 -0.02 5.18
C THR A 30 -0.32 1.11 4.41
N PHE A 31 0.28 2.07 5.11
CA PHE A 31 1.05 3.15 4.48
C PHE A 31 2.29 2.61 3.75
N LEU A 32 3.07 1.73 4.41
CA LEU A 32 4.23 1.09 3.81
C LEU A 32 3.85 0.29 2.56
N TYR A 33 2.85 -0.60 2.67
CA TYR A 33 2.38 -1.39 1.53
C TYR A 33 1.86 -0.52 0.37
N GLY A 34 1.09 0.52 0.66
CA GLY A 34 0.62 1.46 -0.37
C GLY A 34 1.75 2.21 -1.05
N TYR A 35 2.75 2.66 -0.30
CA TYR A 35 3.91 3.37 -0.85
C TYR A 35 4.78 2.47 -1.72
N PHE A 36 5.15 1.28 -1.22
CA PHE A 36 5.96 0.33 -1.97
C PHE A 36 5.23 -0.20 -3.21
N GLY A 37 3.94 -0.52 -3.08
CA GLY A 37 3.12 -0.96 -4.20
C GLY A 37 3.06 0.07 -5.32
N GLN A 38 2.80 1.33 -4.99
CA GLN A 38 2.75 2.41 -5.98
C GLN A 38 4.12 2.67 -6.64
N ASN A 39 5.20 2.65 -5.85
CA ASN A 39 6.55 2.88 -6.38
C ASN A 39 6.97 1.76 -7.34
N LEU A 40 6.67 0.50 -6.99
CA LEU A 40 6.96 -0.65 -7.82
C LEU A 40 6.21 -0.60 -9.16
N VAL A 41 4.91 -0.26 -9.16
CA VAL A 41 4.11 -0.09 -10.38
C VAL A 41 4.65 1.04 -11.26
N ASN A 42 5.09 2.14 -10.66
CA ASN A 42 5.64 3.28 -11.39
C ASN A 42 6.98 2.94 -12.07
N GLU A 43 7.91 2.29 -11.35
CA GLU A 43 9.22 1.94 -11.90
C GLU A 43 9.14 0.84 -12.97
N THR A 44 8.26 -0.15 -12.77
CA THR A 44 8.00 -1.19 -13.79
C THR A 44 7.38 -0.59 -15.06
N SER A 45 6.42 0.32 -14.93
CA SER A 45 5.82 1.03 -16.06
C SER A 45 6.82 1.88 -16.85
N LYS A 46 7.72 2.58 -16.15
CA LYS A 46 8.82 3.34 -16.79
C LYS A 46 9.77 2.41 -17.54
N THR A 47 10.19 1.32 -16.89
CA THR A 47 11.10 0.32 -17.49
C THR A 47 10.48 -0.31 -18.73
N PHE A 48 9.19 -0.65 -18.67
CA PHE A 48 8.42 -1.15 -19.81
C PHE A 48 8.41 -0.16 -20.98
N ARG A 49 8.12 1.12 -20.72
CA ARG A 49 8.11 2.17 -21.75
C ARG A 49 9.49 2.36 -22.40
N LEU A 50 10.55 2.35 -21.60
CA LEU A 50 11.91 2.45 -22.10
C LEU A 50 12.28 1.26 -22.98
N ALA A 51 12.02 0.03 -22.50
CA ALA A 51 12.25 -1.20 -23.25
C ALA A 51 11.49 -1.24 -24.58
N TYR A 52 10.25 -0.73 -24.60
CA TYR A 52 9.45 -0.63 -25.82
C TYR A 52 9.98 0.41 -26.83
N SER A 53 10.56 1.52 -26.34
CA SER A 53 11.09 2.61 -27.18
C SER A 53 12.45 2.31 -27.83
N THR A 54 13.17 1.30 -27.34
CA THR A 54 14.45 0.86 -27.91
C THR A 54 14.25 0.17 -29.26
N PRO A 55 15.15 0.35 -30.25
CA PRO A 55 15.06 -0.31 -31.56
C PRO A 55 15.40 -1.81 -31.46
N TRP A 56 14.44 -2.59 -30.95
CA TRP A 56 14.57 -4.02 -30.71
C TRP A 56 14.79 -4.85 -31.97
N TYR A 57 14.39 -4.32 -33.13
CA TYR A 57 14.57 -4.93 -34.45
C TYR A 57 16.04 -5.04 -34.87
N GLU A 58 16.91 -4.20 -34.30
CA GLU A 58 18.34 -4.18 -34.59
C GLU A 58 19.14 -5.15 -33.71
N TRP A 59 18.48 -5.81 -32.75
CA TRP A 59 19.14 -6.71 -31.81
C TRP A 59 19.27 -8.13 -32.36
N HIS A 60 20.28 -8.85 -31.86
CA HIS A 60 20.45 -10.27 -32.17
C HIS A 60 19.23 -11.08 -31.72
N LYS A 61 18.79 -12.08 -32.50
CA LYS A 61 17.59 -12.93 -32.21
C LYS A 61 17.56 -13.55 -30.80
N SER A 62 18.71 -13.72 -30.15
CA SER A 62 18.80 -14.21 -28.77
C SER A 62 18.32 -13.17 -27.75
N ASN A 63 18.64 -11.89 -27.98
CA ASN A 63 18.32 -10.79 -27.07
C ASN A 63 16.89 -10.29 -27.29
N GLU A 64 16.39 -10.36 -28.53
CA GLU A 64 15.00 -10.04 -28.88
C GLU A 64 14.01 -10.91 -28.09
N LYS A 65 14.24 -12.23 -28.01
CA LYS A 65 13.39 -13.14 -27.23
C LYS A 65 13.40 -12.81 -25.73
N MET A 66 14.56 -12.46 -25.19
CA MET A 66 14.71 -12.09 -23.78
C MET A 66 13.99 -10.78 -23.47
N LEU A 67 14.10 -9.78 -24.35
CA LEU A 67 13.34 -8.53 -24.26
C LEU A 67 11.83 -8.80 -24.30
N LEU A 68 11.37 -9.62 -25.24
CA LEU A 68 9.95 -9.94 -25.42
C LEU A 68 9.37 -10.67 -24.21
N LEU A 69 10.14 -11.58 -23.61
CA LEU A 69 9.78 -12.23 -22.34
C LEU A 69 9.69 -11.20 -21.20
N PHE A 70 10.65 -10.27 -21.11
CA PHE A 70 10.66 -9.22 -20.09
C PHE A 70 9.47 -8.26 -20.26
N LEU A 71 9.16 -7.93 -21.51
CA LEU A 71 8.04 -7.08 -21.89
C LEU A 71 6.71 -7.74 -21.48
N ILE A 72 6.48 -9.01 -21.83
CA ILE A 72 5.27 -9.77 -21.45
C ILE A 72 5.11 -9.84 -19.92
N ASN A 73 6.18 -10.12 -19.19
CA ASN A 73 6.16 -10.15 -17.72
C ASN A 73 5.94 -8.76 -17.08
N SER A 74 6.25 -7.69 -17.81
CA SER A 74 6.04 -6.31 -17.36
C SER A 74 4.68 -5.75 -17.82
N THR A 75 4.09 -6.29 -18.89
CA THR A 75 2.73 -5.97 -19.35
C THR A 75 1.68 -6.55 -18.41
N SER A 76 1.94 -7.70 -17.77
CA SER A 76 1.17 -8.05 -16.58
C SER A 76 1.52 -7.00 -15.55
N PRO A 77 0.60 -6.06 -15.25
CA PRO A 77 0.92 -5.00 -14.33
C PRO A 77 1.37 -5.70 -13.06
N MET A 78 2.57 -5.38 -12.58
CA MET A 78 2.99 -5.75 -11.23
C MET A 78 2.21 -4.90 -10.22
N GLU A 79 0.92 -4.71 -10.48
CA GLU A 79 -0.09 -4.39 -9.51
C GLU A 79 -0.11 -5.60 -8.58
N LEU A 80 0.15 -5.35 -7.30
CA LEU A 80 -0.05 -6.36 -6.28
C LEU A 80 -1.56 -6.59 -6.18
N HIS A 81 -2.08 -7.46 -7.05
CA HIS A 81 -3.45 -7.93 -7.05
C HIS A 81 -3.62 -8.87 -5.84
N THR A 82 -4.21 -8.36 -4.77
CA THR A 82 -4.74 -9.24 -3.71
C THR A 82 -6.24 -9.40 -3.97
N GLY A 83 -6.60 -10.36 -4.81
CA GLY A 83 -7.99 -10.55 -5.25
C GLY A 83 -8.46 -9.40 -6.15
N ASP A 84 -9.61 -8.78 -5.82
CA ASP A 84 -10.20 -7.64 -6.56
C ASP A 84 -9.78 -6.26 -6.01
N ILE A 85 -8.80 -6.24 -5.09
CA ILE A 85 -8.40 -5.04 -4.38
C ILE A 85 -7.01 -4.60 -4.88
N TYR A 86 -7.01 -3.49 -5.60
CA TYR A 86 -5.80 -2.81 -6.05
C TYR A 86 -5.09 -2.17 -4.86
N VAL A 87 -3.87 -2.61 -4.54
CA VAL A 87 -3.03 -1.97 -3.52
C VAL A 87 -2.59 -0.60 -4.03
N ASN A 88 -3.42 0.41 -3.74
CA ASN A 88 -3.28 1.79 -4.19
C ASN A 88 -3.53 2.73 -3.00
N TYR A 89 -3.16 4.02 -3.11
CA TYR A 89 -3.43 5.06 -2.12
C TYR A 89 -4.92 5.12 -1.72
N THR A 90 -5.82 4.66 -2.59
CA THR A 90 -7.26 4.56 -2.34
C THR A 90 -7.59 3.58 -1.22
N VAL A 91 -6.88 2.45 -1.10
CA VAL A 91 -7.02 1.48 0.00
C VAL A 91 -6.49 2.10 1.29
N CYS A 92 -5.35 2.78 1.23
CA CYS A 92 -4.80 3.48 2.37
C CYS A 92 -5.78 4.54 2.94
N ALA A 93 -6.44 5.30 2.07
CA ALA A 93 -7.46 6.28 2.47
C ALA A 93 -8.73 5.62 3.06
N LYS A 94 -9.16 4.48 2.53
CA LYS A 94 -10.28 3.70 3.08
C LYS A 94 -9.94 3.15 4.47
N CYS A 95 -8.76 2.57 4.63
CA CYS A 95 -8.25 2.09 5.92
C CYS A 95 -8.15 3.22 6.94
N TRP A 96 -7.68 4.40 6.54
CA TRP A 96 -7.65 5.58 7.40
C TRP A 96 -9.05 5.97 7.91
N LYS A 97 -10.05 6.03 7.01
CA LYS A 97 -11.44 6.33 7.38
C LYS A 97 -12.00 5.30 8.35
N LEU A 98 -11.67 4.03 8.16
CA LEU A 98 -12.05 2.94 9.07
C LEU A 98 -11.44 3.16 10.46
N CYS A 99 -10.13 3.38 10.55
CA CYS A 99 -9.43 3.62 11.82
C CYS A 99 -9.96 4.87 12.55
N TYR A 100 -10.25 5.95 11.82
CA TYR A 100 -10.85 7.15 12.40
C TYR A 100 -12.24 6.90 12.98
N THR A 101 -13.06 6.11 12.26
CA THR A 101 -14.41 5.74 12.73
C THR A 101 -14.33 4.88 13.99
N LEU A 102 -13.40 3.92 14.04
CA LEU A 102 -13.16 3.08 15.22
C LEU A 102 -12.70 3.90 16.44
N LEU A 103 -11.80 4.87 16.25
CA LEU A 103 -11.37 5.77 17.33
C LEU A 103 -12.52 6.65 17.85
N LEU A 104 -13.38 7.13 16.94
CA LEU A 104 -14.56 7.91 17.32
C LEU A 104 -15.60 7.09 18.09
N THR A 105 -15.82 5.82 17.72
CA THR A 105 -16.73 4.93 18.45
C THR A 105 -16.20 4.60 19.83
N MET A 106 -14.89 4.37 19.97
CA MET A 106 -14.26 4.15 21.29
C MET A 106 -14.38 5.40 22.18
N ARG A 107 -14.26 6.60 21.61
CA ARG A 107 -14.50 7.86 22.34
C ARG A 107 -15.95 8.04 22.80
N ARG A 108 -16.93 7.41 22.13
CA ARG A 108 -18.35 7.48 22.51
C ARG A 108 -18.75 6.48 23.60
N LEU A 109 -17.96 5.42 23.82
CA LEU A 109 -18.22 4.37 24.81
C LEU A 109 -17.62 4.67 26.19
N ILE A 110 -16.79 5.71 26.29
CA ILE A 110 -16.17 6.26 27.52
C ILE A 110 -16.89 7.55 27.89
#